data_AF-A0A016QU69-F1
#
_entry.id   AF-A0A016QU69-F1
#
_cell.length_a   1.000
_cell.length_b   1.000
_cell.length_c   1.000
_cell.angle_alpha   90.00
_cell.angle_beta   90.00
_cell.angle_gamma   90.00
#
_symmetry.space_group_name_H-M   'P 1'
#
loop_
_entity.id
_entity.type
_entity.pdbx_description
1 polymer ?
#
loop_
_entity_poly.entity_id
_entity_poly.type
_entity_poly.pdbx_seq_one_letter_code
_entity_poly.pdbx_strand_id
1 'polypeptide(L)' 'MQVHYAEARGEQAESELHAFLNALPGLPGFLGAELLVSPAQPGLALVASRWAEKVPPLPLPHGTRAWVFEVLDRR' A
#
# COMPACT_ATOMS: atom_id res chain seq x y z
N MET A 1 -15.67 -3.49 -1.83
CA MET A 1 -14.29 -3.86 -1.43
C MET A 1 -13.30 -3.25 -2.40
N GLN A 2 -12.27 -2.61 -1.87
CA GLN A 2 -11.23 -1.95 -2.66
C GLN A 2 -9.85 -2.50 -2.33
N VAL A 3 -8.94 -2.39 -3.29
CA VAL A 3 -7.51 -2.64 -3.12
C VAL A 3 -6.77 -1.34 -3.39
N HIS A 4 -5.86 -0.98 -2.50
CA HIS A 4 -4.97 0.17 -2.66
C HIS A 4 -3.53 -0.32 -2.82
N TYR A 5 -2.85 0.27 -3.80
CA TYR A 5 -1.42 0.08 -4.03
C TYR A 5 -0.68 1.39 -3.81
N ALA A 6 0.45 1.34 -3.11
CA ALA A 6 1.40 2.43 -2.97
C ALA A 6 2.80 1.96 -3.37
N GLU A 7 3.46 2.67 -4.27
CA GLU A 7 4.82 2.40 -4.76
C GLU A 7 5.75 3.55 -4.37
N ALA A 8 6.87 3.20 -3.74
CA ALA A 8 7.98 4.10 -3.44
C ALA A 8 9.27 3.60 -4.10
N ARG A 9 10.18 4.54 -4.40
CA ARG A 9 11.48 4.25 -5.02
C ARG A 9 12.61 4.97 -4.30
N GLY A 10 13.77 4.32 -4.24
CA GLY A 10 14.99 4.85 -3.64
C GLY A 10 15.44 4.05 -2.43
N GLU A 11 16.56 4.46 -1.82
CA GLU A 11 17.21 3.74 -0.71
C GLU A 11 16.31 3.61 0.53
N GLN A 12 15.39 4.54 0.73
CA GLN A 12 14.49 4.59 1.90
C GLN A 12 13.08 4.04 1.60
N ALA A 13 12.82 3.58 0.37
CA ALA A 13 11.48 3.17 -0.05
C ALA A 13 10.88 2.07 0.84
N GLU A 14 11.70 1.08 1.23
CA GLU A 14 11.25 -0.01 2.10
C GLU A 14 10.90 0.49 3.50
N SER A 15 11.76 1.29 4.13
CA SER A 15 11.53 1.77 5.50
C SER A 15 10.36 2.76 5.56
N GLU A 16 10.21 3.65 4.58
CA GLU A 16 9.09 4.58 4.49
C GLU A 16 7.75 3.85 4.31
N LEU A 17 7.70 2.87 3.40
CA LEU A 17 6.49 2.08 3.19
C LEU A 17 6.19 1.12 4.34
N HIS A 18 7.21 0.64 5.06
CA HIS A 18 7.02 -0.14 6.28
C HIS A 18 6.40 0.72 7.40
N ALA A 19 6.86 1.96 7.59
CA ALA A 19 6.25 2.89 8.54
C ALA A 19 4.79 3.21 8.16
N PHE A 20 4.54 3.45 6.87
CA PHE A 20 3.19 3.63 6.33
C PHE A 20 2.29 2.40 6.57
N LEU A 21 2.78 1.19 6.30
CA LEU A 21 2.07 -0.08 6.53
C LEU A 21 1.60 -0.20 7.99
N ASN A 22 2.48 0.12 8.94
CA ASN A 22 2.19 0.02 10.37
C ASN A 22 1.08 0.98 10.84
N ALA A 23 0.76 2.02 10.08
CA ALA A 23 -0.32 2.95 10.39
C ALA A 23 -1.72 2.46 9.91
N LEU A 24 -1.77 1.50 8.98
CA LEU A 24 -3.03 1.09 8.34
C LEU A 24 -4.02 0.34 9.23
N PRO A 25 -3.62 -0.56 10.16
CA PRO A 25 -4.57 -1.35 10.95
C PRO A 25 -5.56 -0.56 11.80
N GLY A 26 -5.23 0.68 12.16
CA GLY A 26 -6.12 1.57 12.92
C GLY A 26 -7.20 2.25 12.09
N LEU A 27 -7.22 2.05 10.76
CA LEU A 27 -8.11 2.77 9.86
C LEU A 27 -9.42 1.99 9.59
N PRO A 28 -10.57 2.67 9.52
CA PRO A 28 -11.85 2.03 9.25
C PRO A 28 -11.84 1.22 7.96
N GLY A 29 -12.36 0.00 8.03
CA GLY A 29 -12.50 -0.88 6.88
C GLY A 29 -11.20 -1.57 6.42
N PHE A 30 -10.06 -1.39 7.11
CA PHE A 30 -8.84 -2.13 6.79
C PHE A 30 -9.02 -3.64 6.99
N LEU A 31 -8.60 -4.44 6.01
CA LEU A 31 -8.69 -5.91 6.05
C LEU A 31 -7.33 -6.61 6.11
N GLY A 32 -6.25 -5.92 5.77
CA GLY A 32 -4.92 -6.50 5.67
C GLY A 32 -4.09 -5.81 4.59
N ALA A 33 -2.78 -5.99 4.67
CA ALA A 33 -1.84 -5.46 3.69
C ALA A 33 -0.54 -6.25 3.69
N GLU A 34 0.17 -6.18 2.56
CA GLU A 34 1.49 -6.75 2.37
C GLU A 34 2.47 -5.64 1.97
N LEU A 35 3.69 -5.70 2.52
CA LEU A 35 4.85 -4.96 1.99
C LEU A 35 5.64 -5.90 1.08
N LEU A 36 5.93 -5.40 -0.12
CA LEU A 36 6.56 -6.14 -1.20
C LEU A 36 7.80 -5.37 -1.66
N VAL A 37 8.85 -6.12 -1.99
CA VAL A 37 10.03 -5.59 -2.70
C VAL A 37 10.19 -6.34 -4.01
N SER A 38 10.83 -5.72 -5.00
CA SER A 38 11.08 -6.37 -6.29
C SER A 38 12.55 -6.79 -6.44
N PRO A 39 12.86 -8.10 -6.44
CA PRO A 39 14.22 -8.55 -6.72
C PRO A 39 14.75 -8.10 -8.10
N ALA A 40 13.84 -7.92 -9.07
CA ALA A 40 14.16 -7.46 -10.41
C ALA A 40 14.30 -5.92 -10.53
N GLN A 41 13.88 -5.16 -9.51
CA GLN A 41 13.98 -3.70 -9.47
C GLN A 41 14.47 -3.26 -8.08
N PRO A 42 15.79 -3.31 -7.82
CA PRO A 42 16.36 -2.85 -6.56
C PRO A 42 15.94 -1.41 -6.23
N GLY A 43 15.59 -1.19 -4.96
CA GLY A 43 15.11 0.11 -4.49
C GLY A 43 13.63 0.40 -4.80
N LEU A 44 12.86 -0.55 -5.34
CA LEU A 44 11.41 -0.47 -5.43
C LEU A 44 10.76 -1.25 -4.28
N ALA A 45 9.89 -0.55 -3.54
CA ALA A 45 9.01 -1.15 -2.54
C ALA A 45 7.54 -0.81 -2.85
N LEU A 46 6.64 -1.69 -2.44
CA LEU A 46 5.22 -1.58 -2.76
C LEU A 46 4.36 -2.07 -1.58
N VAL A 47 3.34 -1.31 -1.19
CA VAL A 47 2.30 -1.78 -0.25
C VAL A 47 1.04 -2.10 -1.04
N ALA A 48 0.56 -3.33 -0.92
CA ALA A 48 -0.77 -3.73 -1.36
C ALA A 48 -1.66 -3.83 -0.12
N SER A 49 -2.81 -3.15 -0.11
CA SER A 49 -3.71 -3.11 1.06
C SER A 49 -5.15 -3.34 0.63
N ARG A 50 -5.92 -4.05 1.46
CA ARG A 50 -7.30 -4.46 1.20
C ARG A 50 -8.25 -3.77 2.15
N TRP A 51 -9.39 -3.35 1.62
CA TRP A 51 -10.37 -2.53 2.33
C TRP A 51 -11.79 -3.04 2.08
N ALA A 52 -12.57 -3.23 3.15
CA ALA A 52 -13.96 -3.68 3.07
C ALA A 52 -14.81 -2.69 2.26
N GLU A 53 -14.57 -1.41 2.50
CA GLU A 53 -15.31 -0.28 1.93
C GLU A 53 -14.38 0.63 1.12
N LYS A 54 -14.75 1.91 0.99
CA LYS A 54 -13.95 2.94 0.32
C LYS A 54 -12.64 3.15 1.09
N VAL A 55 -11.52 3.16 0.38
CA VAL A 55 -10.22 3.52 0.95
C VAL A 55 -10.29 4.96 1.47
N PRO A 56 -9.99 5.22 2.77
CA PRO A 56 -9.96 6.58 3.29
C PRO A 56 -8.78 7.36 2.68
N PRO A 57 -8.72 8.69 2.79
CA PRO A 57 -7.52 9.44 2.47
C PRO A 57 -6.32 8.90 3.26
N LEU A 58 -5.24 8.52 2.57
CA LEU A 58 -4.04 7.94 3.18
C LEU A 58 -2.89 8.95 3.16
N PRO A 59 -2.15 9.14 4.27
CA PRO A 59 -0.97 10.00 4.31
C PRO A 59 0.22 9.27 3.67
N LEU A 60 0.27 9.28 2.35
CA LEU A 60 1.34 8.61 1.60
C LEU A 60 2.69 9.28 1.83
N PRO A 61 3.80 8.52 1.93
CA PRO A 61 5.14 9.09 1.97
C PRO A 61 5.42 9.96 0.73
N HIS A 62 6.29 10.95 0.87
CA HIS A 62 6.63 11.86 -0.22
C HIS A 62 7.15 11.12 -1.46
N GLY A 63 6.68 11.50 -2.64
CA GLY A 63 7.10 10.86 -3.90
C GLY A 63 6.47 9.49 -4.19
N THR A 64 5.62 8.98 -3.28
CA THR A 64 4.88 7.73 -3.47
C THR A 64 3.81 7.89 -4.55
N ARG A 65 3.72 6.93 -5.45
CA ARG A 65 2.60 6.80 -6.39
C ARG A 65 1.58 5.84 -5.83
N ALA A 66 0.29 6.15 -5.96
CA ALA A 66 -0.75 5.28 -5.44
C ALA A 66 -1.98 5.20 -6.33
N TRP A 67 -2.67 4.08 -6.22
CA TRP A 67 -3.87 3.76 -6.98
C TRP A 67 -4.85 2.99 -6.11
N VAL A 68 -6.14 3.16 -6.41
CA VAL A 68 -7.23 2.42 -5.77
C VAL A 68 -8.02 1.71 -6.86
N PHE A 69 -8.33 0.44 -6.63
CA PHE A 69 -9.07 -0.42 -7.54
C PHE A 69 -10.28 -1.02 -6.85
N GLU A 70 -11.39 -1.13 -7.57
CA GLU A 70 -12.52 -1.94 -7.14
C GLU A 70 -12.27 -3.41 -7.51
N VAL A 71 -12.57 -4.31 -6.57
CA VAL A 71 -12.43 -5.75 -6.83
C VAL A 71 -13.71 -6.28 -7.44
N LEU A 72 -13.64 -6.76 -8.68
CA LEU A 72 -14.78 -7.31 -9.42
C LEU A 72 -14.96 -8.82 -9.20
N ASP A 73 -13.88 -9.55 -8.92
CA ASP A 73 -13.89 -11.00 -8.67
C ASP A 73 -12.85 -11.37 -7.59
N ARG A 74 -13.16 -12.37 -6.76
CA ARG A 74 -12.23 -12.95 -5.78
C ARG A 74 -12.43 -14.46 -5.76
N ARG A 75 -11.33 -15.19 -5.91
CA ARG A 75 -11.28 -16.65 -5.85
C ARG A 75 -10.65 -17.11 -4.54
#